data_AF-A0AAV8E4T9-F1
#
_entry.id   AF-A0AAV8E4T9-F1
#
_cell.length_a   1.000
_cell.length_b   1.000
_cell.length_c   1.000
_cell.angle_alpha   90.00
_cell.angle_beta   90.00
_cell.angle_gamma   90.00
#
_symmetry.space_group_name_H-M   'P 1'
#
loop_
_entity.id
_entity.type
_entity.pdbx_description
1 polymer ?
#
loop_
_entity_poly.entity_id
_entity_poly.type
_entity_poly.pdbx_seq_one_letter_code
_entity_poly.pdbx_strand_id
1 'polypeptide(L)'
;MVGIPVLADRLTQIQASIIAKCLPDIVKKIDDKLNRSMSELNSMPQNLSTIADALKALIRIVKLVRESLEKLLIRGEFEEFPGDNSLHATARIAEMLYKYYAQLPETCPTLEKQFLMEEVCVLQESKEIRLPNFLPRSAFLTLLKNKVNTISHMPCEVVDTVWAYIEKIAIQMMLKHCENYPQLKSASQRVIHGLIDKMRDRSNKFVKDMIGMELVSDYTSSPDYMNSWVELMKEERQFMQAIEDHSKPTEISLKSFGKVEIGHLRSYVDVVEQAFDMRMRLTAYWKTIVLRLVDGVALHIKHAIKCLVEDELEDELINELVGPKMAGIERMLEESPATATKRDRLNKSVQLLRQSKDVVANIMDRIVADGDK
;
A
#
# COMPACT_ATOMS: atom_id res chain seq x y z
N MET A 1 28.53 1.33 -88.04
CA MET A 1 28.30 2.70 -87.53
C MET A 1 27.69 2.59 -86.14
N VAL A 2 28.48 2.81 -85.09
CA VAL A 2 27.96 2.95 -83.72
C VAL A 2 27.76 4.45 -83.49
N GLY A 3 26.53 4.92 -83.71
CA GLY A 3 26.17 6.32 -83.50
C GLY A 3 25.67 6.58 -82.08
N ILE A 4 25.67 7.84 -81.67
CA ILE A 4 25.06 8.34 -80.43
C ILE A 4 23.65 7.76 -80.17
N PRO A 5 22.76 7.58 -81.17
CA PRO A 5 21.42 7.00 -80.96
C PRO A 5 21.44 5.54 -80.46
N VAL A 6 22.38 4.72 -80.94
CA VAL A 6 22.49 3.30 -80.53
C VAL A 6 23.00 3.18 -79.10
N LEU A 7 23.89 4.09 -78.68
CA LEU A 7 24.34 4.17 -77.29
C LEU A 7 23.20 4.62 -76.36
N ALA A 8 22.40 5.61 -76.76
CA ALA A 8 21.25 6.09 -75.99
C ALA A 8 20.20 4.98 -75.80
N ASP A 9 19.91 4.20 -76.84
CA ASP A 9 18.98 3.07 -76.76
C ASP A 9 19.51 1.97 -75.82
N ARG A 10 20.81 1.63 -75.94
CA ARG A 10 21.46 0.65 -75.06
C ARG A 10 21.45 1.08 -73.59
N LEU A 11 21.72 2.36 -73.31
CA LEU A 11 21.65 2.92 -71.95
C LEU A 11 20.22 2.86 -71.39
N THR A 12 19.22 3.14 -72.22
CA THR A 12 17.80 3.06 -71.85
C THR A 12 17.39 1.63 -71.48
N GLN A 13 17.80 0.63 -72.28
CA GLN A 13 17.57 -0.78 -72.00
C GLN A 13 18.26 -1.26 -70.71
N ILE A 14 19.51 -0.83 -70.49
CA ILE A 14 20.25 -1.16 -69.26
C ILE A 14 19.56 -0.53 -68.04
N GLN A 15 19.13 0.73 -68.12
CA GLN A 15 18.41 1.40 -67.05
C GLN A 15 17.07 0.72 -66.74
N ALA A 16 16.29 0.36 -67.77
CA ALA A 16 15.02 -0.36 -67.59
C ALA A 16 15.22 -1.72 -66.91
N SER A 17 16.26 -2.48 -67.30
CA SER A 17 16.59 -3.77 -66.67
C SER A 17 17.01 -3.63 -65.20
N ILE A 18 17.80 -2.60 -64.87
CA ILE A 18 18.19 -2.30 -63.48
C ILE A 18 16.95 -1.93 -62.66
N ILE A 19 16.08 -1.05 -63.19
CA ILE A 19 14.84 -0.65 -62.52
C ILE A 19 13.98 -1.88 -62.24
N ALA A 20 13.70 -2.70 -63.25
CA ALA A 20 12.87 -3.90 -63.11
C ALA A 20 13.39 -4.88 -62.04
N LYS A 21 14.72 -5.06 -61.95
CA LYS A 21 15.35 -5.89 -60.91
C LYS A 21 15.21 -5.32 -59.50
N CYS A 22 15.18 -4.00 -59.36
CA CYS A 22 15.05 -3.33 -58.06
C CYS A 22 13.60 -3.20 -57.57
N LEU A 23 12.60 -3.24 -58.46
CA LEU A 23 11.19 -3.03 -58.10
C LEU A 23 10.65 -4.03 -57.05
N PRO A 24 10.90 -5.35 -57.12
CA PRO A 24 10.40 -6.29 -56.10
C PRO A 24 10.92 -5.97 -54.69
N ASP A 25 12.19 -5.60 -54.56
CA ASP A 25 12.79 -5.20 -53.28
C ASP A 25 12.20 -3.88 -52.76
N ILE A 26 11.87 -2.96 -53.66
CA ILE A 26 11.19 -1.70 -53.32
C ILE A 26 9.79 -1.99 -52.79
N VAL A 27 9.01 -2.85 -53.46
CA VAL A 27 7.67 -3.27 -52.99
C VAL A 27 7.75 -3.89 -51.61
N LYS A 28 8.67 -4.83 -51.40
CA LYS A 28 8.88 -5.47 -50.10
C LYS A 28 9.19 -4.45 -49.00
N LYS A 29 10.08 -3.49 -49.27
CA LYS A 29 10.41 -2.42 -48.32
C LYS A 29 9.22 -1.49 -48.03
N ILE A 30 8.40 -1.19 -49.04
CA ILE A 30 7.17 -0.41 -48.87
C ILE A 30 6.20 -1.16 -47.97
N ASP A 31 5.96 -2.45 -48.24
CA ASP A 31 5.04 -3.28 -47.46
C ASP A 31 5.51 -3.47 -46.01
N ASP A 32 6.80 -3.77 -45.80
CA ASP A 32 7.38 -3.86 -44.46
C ASP A 32 7.21 -2.56 -43.67
N LYS A 33 7.48 -1.41 -44.30
CA LYS A 33 7.36 -0.10 -43.65
C LYS A 33 5.91 0.31 -43.43
N LEU A 34 5.00 -0.06 -44.34
CA LEU A 34 3.57 0.18 -44.23
C LEU A 34 2.98 -0.63 -43.08
N ASN A 35 3.31 -1.93 -42.98
CA ASN A 35 2.88 -2.80 -41.90
C ASN A 35 3.38 -2.31 -40.53
N ARG A 36 4.66 -1.90 -40.44
CA ARG A 36 5.21 -1.28 -39.22
C ARG A 36 4.49 0.01 -38.84
N SER A 37 4.27 0.91 -39.81
CA SER A 37 3.59 2.20 -39.57
C SER A 37 2.13 2.00 -39.15
N MET A 38 1.43 1.01 -39.72
CA MET A 38 0.05 0.67 -39.33
C MET A 38 -0.01 0.00 -37.95
N SER A 39 0.93 -0.89 -37.63
CA SER A 39 1.05 -1.50 -36.29
C SER A 39 1.32 -0.44 -35.22
N GLU A 40 2.24 0.49 -35.50
CA GLU A 40 2.54 1.60 -34.60
C GLU A 40 1.37 2.58 -34.46
N LEU A 41 0.62 2.85 -35.52
CA LEU A 41 -0.58 3.69 -35.47
C LEU A 41 -1.71 3.03 -34.67
N ASN A 42 -1.87 1.71 -34.79
CA ASN A 42 -2.88 0.94 -34.06
C ASN A 42 -2.56 0.81 -32.56
N SER A 43 -1.28 0.90 -32.17
CA SER A 43 -0.87 0.91 -30.77
C SER A 43 -0.94 2.30 -30.13
N MET A 44 -1.21 3.36 -30.90
CA MET A 44 -1.42 4.70 -30.34
C MET A 44 -2.75 4.78 -29.56
N PRO A 45 -2.87 5.72 -28.60
CA PRO A 45 -4.14 6.00 -27.93
C PRO A 45 -5.28 6.23 -28.93
N GLN A 46 -6.53 5.97 -28.57
CA GLN A 46 -7.65 6.39 -29.41
C GLN A 46 -7.73 7.92 -29.45
N ASN A 47 -7.95 8.49 -30.64
CA ASN A 47 -8.30 9.91 -30.74
C ASN A 47 -9.74 10.07 -30.24
N LEU A 48 -9.90 10.69 -29.08
CA LEU A 48 -11.20 10.90 -28.44
C LEU A 48 -11.87 12.10 -29.11
N SER A 49 -12.68 11.85 -30.14
CA SER A 49 -13.36 12.90 -30.90
C SER A 49 -14.66 13.40 -30.26
N THR A 50 -15.21 12.65 -29.28
CA THR A 50 -16.47 13.00 -28.61
C THR A 50 -16.37 12.87 -27.09
N ILE A 51 -17.19 13.66 -26.39
CA ILE A 51 -17.35 13.60 -24.92
C ILE A 51 -17.75 12.19 -24.46
N ALA A 52 -18.60 11.50 -25.23
CA ALA A 52 -19.04 10.14 -24.90
C ALA A 52 -17.88 9.13 -24.96
N ASP A 53 -16.99 9.25 -25.95
CA ASP A 53 -15.81 8.40 -26.07
C ASP A 53 -14.82 8.66 -24.92
N ALA A 54 -14.63 9.94 -24.55
CA ALA A 54 -13.76 10.31 -23.44
C ALA A 54 -14.29 9.82 -22.08
N LEU A 55 -15.60 9.92 -21.83
CA LEU A 55 -16.24 9.34 -20.65
C LEU A 55 -16.07 7.82 -20.61
N LYS A 56 -16.29 7.14 -21.73
CA LYS A 56 -16.12 5.68 -21.81
C LYS A 56 -14.67 5.27 -21.56
N ALA A 57 -13.71 6.03 -22.08
CA ALA A 57 -12.29 5.83 -21.83
C ALA A 57 -11.95 6.01 -20.34
N LEU A 58 -12.44 7.09 -19.72
CA LEU A 58 -12.25 7.35 -18.29
C LEU A 58 -12.80 6.22 -17.41
N ILE A 59 -14.07 5.83 -17.64
CA ILE A 59 -14.70 4.73 -16.89
C ILE A 59 -13.89 3.43 -17.03
N ARG A 60 -13.40 3.15 -18.24
CA ARG A 60 -12.55 1.97 -18.47
C ARG A 60 -11.24 2.05 -17.69
N ILE A 61 -10.59 3.21 -17.65
CA ILE A 61 -9.35 3.42 -16.89
C ILE A 61 -9.61 3.19 -15.40
N VAL A 62 -10.64 3.83 -14.85
CA VAL A 62 -11.00 3.72 -13.42
C VAL A 62 -11.25 2.26 -13.04
N LYS A 63 -11.99 1.51 -13.88
CA LYS A 63 -12.23 0.07 -13.67
C LYS A 63 -10.94 -0.73 -13.67
N LEU A 64 -10.03 -0.50 -14.62
CA LEU A 64 -8.74 -1.18 -14.68
C LEU A 64 -7.88 -0.88 -13.45
N VAL A 65 -7.87 0.37 -12.98
CA VAL A 65 -7.15 0.77 -11.77
C VAL A 65 -7.72 0.07 -10.54
N ARG A 66 -9.05 0.05 -10.40
CA ARG A 66 -9.75 -0.65 -9.33
C ARG A 66 -9.44 -2.16 -9.35
N GLU A 67 -9.54 -2.81 -10.50
CA GLU A 67 -9.24 -4.23 -10.67
C GLU A 67 -7.79 -4.57 -10.31
N SER A 68 -6.82 -3.77 -10.77
CA SER A 68 -5.40 -3.94 -10.39
C SER A 68 -5.20 -3.77 -8.88
N LEU A 69 -5.81 -2.76 -8.26
CA LEU A 69 -5.70 -2.55 -6.82
C LEU A 69 -6.39 -3.65 -6.00
N GLU A 70 -7.54 -4.14 -6.45
CA GLU A 70 -8.24 -5.27 -5.82
C GLU A 70 -7.36 -6.53 -5.83
N LYS A 71 -6.74 -6.84 -6.97
CA LYS A 71 -5.82 -7.97 -7.11
C LYS A 71 -4.63 -7.85 -6.17
N LEU A 72 -3.96 -6.70 -6.16
CA LEU A 72 -2.74 -6.50 -5.37
C LEU A 72 -3.01 -6.38 -3.87
N LEU A 73 -4.00 -5.58 -3.45
CA LEU A 73 -4.23 -5.21 -2.06
C LEU A 73 -5.19 -6.15 -1.31
N ILE A 74 -6.13 -6.79 -2.02
CA ILE A 74 -7.16 -7.63 -1.38
C ILE A 74 -6.90 -9.11 -1.67
N ARG A 75 -6.76 -9.48 -2.94
CA ARG A 75 -6.63 -10.89 -3.35
C ARG A 75 -5.23 -11.45 -3.17
N GLY A 76 -4.21 -10.58 -3.15
CA GLY A 76 -2.81 -10.98 -3.09
C GLY A 76 -2.30 -11.61 -4.39
N GLU A 77 -2.97 -11.32 -5.51
CA GLU A 77 -2.57 -11.69 -6.86
C GLU A 77 -1.49 -10.72 -7.34
N PHE A 78 -0.29 -11.21 -7.63
CA PHE A 78 0.88 -10.41 -8.02
C PHE A 78 1.42 -10.80 -9.41
N GLU A 79 0.67 -11.58 -10.18
CA GLU A 79 1.02 -12.04 -11.53
C GLU A 79 1.22 -10.88 -12.51
N GLU A 80 0.61 -9.72 -12.23
CA GLU A 80 0.81 -8.50 -13.01
C GLU A 80 2.25 -7.94 -12.85
N PHE A 81 2.93 -8.26 -11.74
CA PHE A 81 4.27 -7.75 -11.39
C PHE A 81 5.15 -8.81 -10.70
N PRO A 82 5.50 -9.93 -11.38
CA PRO A 82 6.20 -11.04 -10.75
C PRO A 82 7.63 -10.68 -10.32
N GLY A 83 8.28 -9.72 -11.01
CA GLY A 83 9.66 -9.31 -10.73
C GLY A 83 9.82 -8.11 -9.78
N ASP A 84 8.73 -7.46 -9.38
CA ASP A 84 8.78 -6.31 -8.47
C ASP A 84 8.17 -6.67 -7.12
N ASN A 85 9.03 -7.13 -6.21
CA ASN A 85 8.65 -7.50 -4.85
C ASN A 85 8.01 -6.34 -4.08
N SER A 86 8.24 -5.08 -4.47
CA SER A 86 7.65 -3.93 -3.82
C SER A 86 6.15 -3.78 -4.13
N LEU A 87 5.64 -4.47 -5.15
CA LEU A 87 4.23 -4.50 -5.53
C LEU A 87 3.48 -5.72 -4.98
N HIS A 88 4.15 -6.62 -4.26
CA HIS A 88 3.51 -7.77 -3.60
C HIS A 88 2.79 -7.31 -2.33
N ALA A 89 1.70 -6.55 -2.50
CA ALA A 89 1.21 -5.64 -1.48
C ALA A 89 0.73 -6.32 -0.20
N THR A 90 0.00 -7.42 -0.31
CA THR A 90 -0.42 -8.22 0.85
C THR A 90 0.75 -8.71 1.69
N ALA A 91 1.84 -9.17 1.05
CA ALA A 91 3.05 -9.61 1.73
C ALA A 91 3.77 -8.45 2.44
N ARG A 92 3.88 -7.28 1.78
CA ARG A 92 4.54 -6.10 2.38
C ARG A 92 3.75 -5.51 3.54
N ILE A 93 2.42 -5.49 3.45
CA ILE A 93 1.55 -5.09 4.57
C ILE A 93 1.69 -6.08 5.73
N ALA A 94 1.72 -7.40 5.46
CA ALA A 94 1.95 -8.41 6.49
C ALA A 94 3.32 -8.23 7.18
N GLU A 95 4.38 -7.91 6.45
CA GLU A 95 5.69 -7.60 7.01
C GLU A 95 5.67 -6.35 7.90
N MET A 96 4.94 -5.30 7.51
CA MET A 96 4.78 -4.09 8.32
C MET A 96 4.05 -4.39 9.64
N LEU A 97 2.97 -5.17 9.57
CA LEU A 97 2.22 -5.61 10.76
C LEU A 97 3.06 -6.51 11.66
N TYR A 98 3.85 -7.42 11.09
CA TYR A 98 4.77 -8.27 11.83
C TYR A 98 5.85 -7.46 12.54
N LYS A 99 6.44 -6.44 11.87
CA LYS A 99 7.42 -5.54 12.48
C LYS A 99 6.82 -4.76 13.64
N TYR A 100 5.60 -4.26 13.48
CA TYR A 100 4.85 -3.60 14.55
C TYR A 100 4.65 -4.54 15.75
N TYR A 101 4.18 -5.77 15.52
CA TYR A 101 4.05 -6.77 16.57
C TYR A 101 5.38 -7.04 17.29
N ALA A 102 6.47 -7.22 16.53
CA ALA A 102 7.79 -7.50 17.09
C ALA A 102 8.40 -6.34 17.89
N GLN A 103 7.93 -5.11 17.68
CA GLN A 103 8.35 -3.93 18.44
C GLN A 103 7.57 -3.76 19.75
N LEU A 104 6.41 -4.42 19.89
CA LEU A 104 5.62 -4.33 21.11
C LEU A 104 6.30 -5.10 22.26
N PRO A 105 6.28 -4.56 23.49
CA PRO A 105 6.81 -5.26 24.66
C PRO A 105 6.03 -6.56 24.91
N GLU A 106 6.73 -7.70 24.84
CA GLU A 106 6.15 -9.02 25.17
C GLU A 106 5.69 -9.08 26.64
N THR A 107 6.42 -8.38 27.52
CA THR A 107 6.10 -8.27 28.94
C THR A 107 5.64 -6.86 29.29
N CYS A 108 4.85 -6.76 30.36
CA CYS A 108 4.35 -5.48 30.86
C CYS A 108 5.55 -4.56 31.23
N PRO A 109 5.65 -3.36 30.63
CA PRO A 109 6.78 -2.47 30.86
C PRO A 109 6.98 -2.14 32.34
N THR A 110 8.21 -2.05 32.79
CA THR A 110 8.55 -1.57 34.15
C THR A 110 9.10 -0.16 34.04
N LEU A 111 8.47 0.82 34.71
CA LEU A 111 8.92 2.21 34.66
C LEU A 111 9.95 2.51 35.76
N GLU A 112 9.82 1.82 36.89
CA GLU A 112 10.77 1.90 38.01
C GLU A 112 11.85 0.83 37.92
N LYS A 113 13.07 1.17 38.37
CA LYS A 113 14.19 0.21 38.40
C LYS A 113 14.03 -0.81 39.52
N GLN A 114 13.44 -0.39 40.64
CA GLN A 114 13.22 -1.24 41.80
C GLN A 114 11.90 -1.98 41.68
N PHE A 115 11.95 -3.30 41.88
CA PHE A 115 10.78 -4.17 41.79
C PHE A 115 9.67 -3.70 42.75
N LEU A 116 8.44 -3.64 42.24
CA LEU A 116 7.21 -3.22 42.92
C LEU A 116 7.15 -1.77 43.44
N MET A 117 8.18 -0.96 43.25
CA MET A 117 8.16 0.40 43.79
C MET A 117 7.13 1.31 43.09
N GLU A 118 6.87 1.08 41.81
CA GLU A 118 5.82 1.80 41.08
C GLU A 118 4.44 1.49 41.68
N GLU A 119 4.15 0.20 41.89
CA GLU A 119 2.91 -0.27 42.48
C GLU A 119 2.75 0.21 43.94
N VAL A 120 3.81 0.15 44.75
CA VAL A 120 3.83 0.65 46.13
C VAL A 120 3.55 2.16 46.18
N CYS A 121 4.22 2.96 45.35
CA CYS A 121 4.02 4.41 45.30
C CYS A 121 2.56 4.75 44.95
N VAL A 122 2.00 4.16 43.90
CA VAL A 122 0.60 4.42 43.51
C VAL A 122 -0.38 3.96 44.59
N LEU A 123 -0.12 2.81 45.23
CA LEU A 123 -0.94 2.33 46.35
C LEU A 123 -0.94 3.29 47.53
N GLN A 124 0.22 3.87 47.86
CA GLN A 124 0.34 4.85 48.95
C GLN A 124 -0.42 6.15 48.66
N GLU A 125 -0.34 6.66 47.43
CA GLU A 125 -1.06 7.87 47.00
C GLU A 125 -2.57 7.64 46.85
N SER A 126 -2.98 6.39 46.62
CA SER A 126 -4.40 6.00 46.51
C SER A 126 -5.06 5.60 47.85
N LYS A 127 -4.41 5.86 48.99
CA LYS A 127 -4.94 5.51 50.31
C LYS A 127 -6.24 6.27 50.61
N GLU A 128 -7.35 5.53 50.62
CA GLU A 128 -8.67 6.01 51.04
C GLU A 128 -8.99 5.55 52.47
N ILE A 129 -9.94 6.22 53.14
CA ILE A 129 -10.51 5.76 54.42
C ILE A 129 -11.46 4.60 54.11
N ARG A 130 -10.93 3.38 54.10
CA ARG A 130 -11.66 2.15 53.72
C ARG A 130 -11.19 0.95 54.53
N LEU A 131 -11.91 -0.16 54.39
CA LEU A 131 -11.50 -1.43 54.98
C LEU A 131 -10.14 -1.90 54.42
N PRO A 132 -9.29 -2.53 55.24
CA PRO A 132 -8.06 -3.15 54.75
C PRO A 132 -8.38 -4.28 53.76
N ASN A 133 -7.37 -4.68 52.97
CA ASN A 133 -7.41 -5.83 52.05
C ASN A 133 -8.29 -5.66 50.79
N PHE A 134 -8.68 -4.43 50.43
CA PHE A 134 -9.28 -4.15 49.12
C PHE A 134 -8.27 -3.55 48.16
N LEU A 135 -8.10 -4.17 46.99
CA LEU A 135 -7.28 -3.62 45.92
C LEU A 135 -7.95 -2.37 45.32
N PRO A 136 -7.38 -1.16 45.42
CA PRO A 136 -7.99 0.03 44.84
C PRO A 136 -7.97 -0.04 43.31
N ARG A 137 -9.16 -0.09 42.69
CA ARG A 137 -9.30 -0.07 41.23
C ARG A 137 -8.70 1.18 40.60
N SER A 138 -8.78 2.33 41.28
CA SER A 138 -8.20 3.60 40.84
C SER A 138 -6.68 3.52 40.66
N ALA A 139 -5.98 2.87 41.60
CA ALA A 139 -4.55 2.62 41.51
C ALA A 139 -4.19 1.68 40.34
N PHE A 140 -4.94 0.58 40.19
CA PHE A 140 -4.76 -0.33 39.06
C PHE A 140 -4.92 0.40 37.72
N LEU A 141 -5.99 1.19 37.55
CA LEU A 141 -6.21 1.97 36.33
C LEU A 141 -5.13 3.02 36.09
N THR A 142 -4.57 3.62 37.15
CA THR A 142 -3.47 4.59 37.03
C THR A 142 -2.22 3.92 36.48
N LEU A 143 -1.84 2.77 37.05
CA LEU A 143 -0.71 1.98 36.56
C LEU A 143 -0.94 1.54 35.11
N LEU A 144 -2.12 1.00 34.81
CA LEU A 144 -2.50 0.56 33.48
C LEU A 144 -2.33 1.67 32.43
N LYS A 145 -2.87 2.86 32.72
CA LYS A 145 -2.75 4.04 31.85
C LYS A 145 -1.29 4.39 31.59
N ASN A 146 -0.46 4.40 32.63
CA ASN A 146 0.97 4.68 32.47
C ASN A 146 1.64 3.67 31.53
N LYS A 147 1.30 2.38 31.62
CA LYS A 147 1.81 1.34 30.70
C LYS A 147 1.34 1.53 29.27
N VAL A 148 0.03 1.67 29.05
CA VAL A 148 -0.55 1.82 27.71
C VAL A 148 -0.01 3.08 27.02
N ASN A 149 0.17 4.17 27.76
CA ASN A 149 0.73 5.41 27.22
C ASN A 149 2.14 5.22 26.62
N THR A 150 2.96 4.30 27.15
CA THR A 150 4.30 4.03 26.61
C THR A 150 4.29 3.50 25.17
N ILE A 151 3.23 2.76 24.80
CA ILE A 151 3.10 2.14 23.47
C ILE A 151 2.07 2.86 22.57
N SER A 152 1.39 3.89 23.08
CA SER A 152 0.26 4.55 22.38
C SER A 152 0.59 5.14 21.00
N HIS A 153 1.86 5.48 20.75
CA HIS A 153 2.31 6.00 19.45
C HIS A 153 2.47 4.89 18.39
N MET A 154 2.89 3.68 18.79
CA MET A 154 3.26 2.61 17.86
C MET A 154 2.11 2.17 16.93
N PRO A 155 0.85 1.99 17.41
CA PRO A 155 -0.27 1.68 16.53
C PRO A 155 -0.56 2.77 15.47
N CYS A 156 -0.31 4.05 15.79
CA CYS A 156 -0.51 5.14 14.84
C CYS A 156 0.60 5.13 13.77
N GLU A 157 1.85 4.91 14.17
CA GLU A 157 2.99 4.87 13.26
C GLU A 157 2.89 3.74 12.21
N VAL A 158 2.42 2.55 12.61
CA VAL A 158 2.22 1.44 11.65
C VAL A 158 1.10 1.77 10.66
N VAL A 159 0.04 2.44 11.10
CA VAL A 159 -1.07 2.86 10.23
C VAL A 159 -0.58 3.88 9.20
N ASP A 160 0.19 4.89 9.62
CA ASP A 160 0.77 5.87 8.71
C ASP A 160 1.72 5.21 7.70
N THR A 161 2.55 4.27 8.17
CA THR A 161 3.48 3.50 7.32
C THR A 161 2.73 2.70 6.25
N VAL A 162 1.66 2.00 6.64
CA VAL A 162 0.84 1.20 5.72
C VAL A 162 0.14 2.10 4.70
N TRP A 163 -0.45 3.23 5.13
CA TRP A 163 -1.12 4.14 4.20
C TRP A 163 -0.17 4.83 3.24
N ALA A 164 1.04 5.19 3.68
CA ALA A 164 2.07 5.72 2.78
C ALA A 164 2.48 4.70 1.70
N TYR A 165 2.54 3.42 2.06
CA TYR A 165 2.80 2.34 1.12
C TYR A 165 1.65 2.14 0.11
N ILE A 166 0.40 2.12 0.59
CA ILE A 166 -0.79 2.00 -0.28
C ILE A 166 -0.86 3.17 -1.25
N GLU A 167 -0.56 4.39 -0.80
CA GLU A 167 -0.51 5.57 -1.65
C GLU A 167 0.43 5.40 -2.83
N LYS A 168 1.64 4.89 -2.58
CA LYS A 168 2.64 4.62 -3.61
C LYS A 168 2.10 3.63 -4.66
N ILE A 169 1.47 2.54 -4.22
CA ILE A 169 0.89 1.54 -5.14
C ILE A 169 -0.26 2.15 -5.95
N ALA A 170 -1.18 2.88 -5.29
CA ALA A 170 -2.32 3.50 -5.94
C ALA A 170 -1.88 4.49 -7.03
N ILE A 171 -0.89 5.33 -6.74
CA ILE A 171 -0.31 6.25 -7.74
C ILE A 171 0.34 5.47 -8.89
N GLN A 172 1.10 4.41 -8.60
CA GLN A 172 1.74 3.60 -9.64
C GLN A 172 0.72 2.93 -10.57
N MET A 173 -0.34 2.33 -10.02
CA MET A 173 -1.41 1.72 -10.83
C MET A 173 -2.15 2.77 -11.66
N MET A 174 -2.42 3.92 -11.08
CA MET A 174 -3.05 5.03 -11.79
C MET A 174 -2.20 5.52 -12.96
N LEU A 175 -0.90 5.73 -12.74
CA LEU A 175 0.03 6.17 -13.80
C LEU A 175 0.18 5.14 -14.93
N LYS A 176 0.19 3.84 -14.60
CA LYS A 176 0.23 2.75 -15.57
C LYS A 176 -0.97 2.79 -16.50
N HIS A 177 -2.17 2.87 -15.95
CA HIS A 177 -3.41 2.86 -16.74
C HIS A 177 -3.71 4.21 -17.41
N CYS A 178 -3.09 5.30 -16.95
CA CYS A 178 -3.16 6.65 -17.55
C CYS A 178 -1.97 7.01 -18.45
N GLU A 179 -1.10 6.07 -18.83
CA GLU A 179 0.11 6.38 -19.61
C GLU A 179 -0.22 7.16 -20.90
N ASN A 180 -1.31 6.75 -21.55
CA ASN A 180 -1.84 7.31 -22.79
C ASN A 180 -2.58 8.65 -22.62
N TYR A 181 -2.85 9.08 -21.39
CA TYR A 181 -3.60 10.30 -21.07
C TYR A 181 -2.82 11.18 -20.09
N PRO A 182 -1.70 11.81 -20.50
CA PRO A 182 -0.87 12.65 -19.64
C PRO A 182 -1.63 13.77 -18.92
N GLN A 183 -2.68 14.31 -19.56
CA GLN A 183 -3.53 15.35 -18.99
C GLN A 183 -4.25 14.93 -17.70
N LEU A 184 -4.47 13.62 -17.50
CA LEU A 184 -5.13 13.10 -16.32
C LEU A 184 -4.15 12.87 -15.16
N LYS A 185 -2.83 12.76 -15.42
CA LYS A 185 -1.86 12.30 -14.42
C LYS A 185 -1.86 13.17 -13.16
N SER A 186 -1.77 14.49 -13.30
CA SER A 186 -1.71 15.41 -12.15
C SER A 186 -3.02 15.48 -11.37
N ALA A 187 -4.15 15.49 -12.06
CA ALA A 187 -5.47 15.45 -11.42
C ALA A 187 -5.67 14.14 -10.66
N SER A 188 -5.32 13.02 -11.29
CA SER A 188 -5.46 11.69 -10.70
C SER A 188 -4.58 11.50 -9.46
N GLN A 189 -3.33 11.98 -9.51
CA GLN A 189 -2.44 11.95 -8.34
C GLN A 189 -3.02 12.73 -7.16
N ARG A 190 -3.61 13.91 -7.42
CA ARG A 190 -4.24 14.72 -6.38
C ARG A 190 -5.44 14.00 -5.75
N VAL A 191 -6.28 13.35 -6.55
CA VAL A 191 -7.42 12.56 -6.05
C VAL A 191 -6.94 11.43 -5.16
N ILE A 192 -5.99 10.64 -5.65
CA ILE A 192 -5.46 9.51 -4.89
C ILE A 192 -4.86 9.98 -3.57
N HIS A 193 -4.10 11.08 -3.56
CA HIS A 193 -3.55 11.66 -2.34
C HIS A 193 -4.66 12.05 -1.35
N GLY A 194 -5.66 12.82 -1.80
CA GLY A 194 -6.76 13.25 -0.95
C GLY A 194 -7.61 12.09 -0.40
N LEU A 195 -7.84 11.06 -1.22
CA LEU A 195 -8.55 9.85 -0.82
C LEU A 195 -7.75 9.04 0.20
N ILE A 196 -6.44 8.87 0.00
CA ILE A 196 -5.58 8.16 0.95
C ILE A 196 -5.48 8.92 2.27
N ASP A 197 -5.35 10.24 2.25
CA ASP A 197 -5.33 11.05 3.47
C ASP A 197 -6.64 10.91 4.27
N LYS A 198 -7.79 10.95 3.58
CA LYS A 198 -9.11 10.70 4.19
C LYS A 198 -9.19 9.32 4.84
N MET A 199 -8.66 8.28 4.19
CA MET A 199 -8.65 6.92 4.74
C MET A 199 -7.64 6.75 5.89
N ARG A 200 -6.49 7.43 5.81
CA ARG A 200 -5.47 7.49 6.85
C ARG A 200 -6.03 8.16 8.11
N ASP A 201 -6.69 9.30 7.98
CA ASP A 201 -7.30 10.02 9.10
C ASP A 201 -8.36 9.20 9.82
N ARG A 202 -9.23 8.52 9.07
CA ARG A 202 -10.23 7.61 9.64
C ARG A 202 -9.59 6.45 10.39
N SER A 203 -8.49 5.91 9.86
CA SER A 203 -7.76 4.83 10.50
C SER A 203 -7.07 5.27 11.78
N ASN A 204 -6.43 6.44 11.76
CA ASN A 204 -5.83 7.04 12.95
C ASN A 204 -6.87 7.37 14.02
N LYS A 205 -8.08 7.82 13.62
CA LYS A 205 -9.18 8.01 14.56
C LYS A 205 -9.59 6.70 15.24
N PHE A 206 -9.81 5.64 14.45
CA PHE A 206 -10.16 4.32 14.99
C PHE A 206 -9.11 3.80 15.99
N VAL A 207 -7.83 3.95 15.67
CA VAL A 207 -6.72 3.53 16.54
C VAL A 207 -6.71 4.33 17.84
N LYS A 208 -6.92 5.65 17.78
CA LYS A 208 -7.04 6.50 18.96
C LYS A 208 -8.22 6.10 19.84
N ASP A 209 -9.36 5.78 19.23
CA ASP A 209 -10.55 5.31 19.94
C ASP A 209 -10.26 3.94 20.61
N MET A 210 -9.55 3.05 19.92
CA MET A 210 -9.12 1.75 20.46
C MET A 210 -8.22 1.91 21.68
N ILE A 211 -7.19 2.75 21.60
CA ILE A 211 -6.31 3.06 22.74
C ILE A 211 -7.14 3.71 23.86
N GLY A 212 -8.06 4.62 23.52
CA GLY A 212 -8.97 5.26 24.48
C GLY A 212 -9.83 4.25 25.24
N MET A 213 -10.35 3.21 24.56
CA MET A 213 -11.11 2.13 25.20
C MET A 213 -10.27 1.36 26.22
N GLU A 214 -8.99 1.08 25.91
CA GLU A 214 -8.06 0.43 26.84
C GLU A 214 -7.70 1.31 28.05
N LEU A 215 -7.73 2.64 27.90
CA LEU A 215 -7.41 3.58 28.99
C LEU A 215 -8.57 3.76 30.00
N VAL A 216 -9.79 3.37 29.66
CA VAL A 216 -10.98 3.57 30.52
C VAL A 216 -11.53 2.27 31.12
N SER A 217 -11.06 1.11 30.66
CA SER A 217 -11.60 -0.19 31.06
C SER A 217 -10.50 -1.19 31.39
N ASP A 218 -10.73 -1.96 32.45
CA ASP A 218 -9.96 -3.10 32.93
C ASP A 218 -10.70 -4.44 32.66
N TYR A 219 -11.69 -4.42 31.76
CA TYR A 219 -12.53 -5.58 31.46
C TYR A 219 -11.84 -6.59 30.54
N THR A 220 -12.01 -7.88 30.85
CA THR A 220 -11.73 -8.99 29.95
C THR A 220 -12.57 -10.20 30.35
N SER A 221 -13.07 -10.94 29.36
CA SER A 221 -13.65 -12.28 29.56
C SER A 221 -12.72 -13.39 29.09
N SER A 222 -11.47 -13.06 28.75
CA SER A 222 -10.50 -14.06 28.31
C SER A 222 -10.16 -15.04 29.45
N PRO A 223 -10.34 -16.35 29.26
CA PRO A 223 -9.85 -17.35 30.21
C PRO A 223 -8.34 -17.28 30.41
N ASP A 224 -7.59 -16.85 29.38
CA ASP A 224 -6.13 -16.75 29.42
C ASP A 224 -5.64 -15.73 30.43
N TYR A 225 -6.41 -14.66 30.66
CA TYR A 225 -6.12 -13.70 31.73
C TYR A 225 -6.18 -14.40 33.10
N MET A 226 -7.27 -15.09 33.40
CA MET A 226 -7.44 -15.77 34.68
C MET A 226 -6.41 -16.88 34.88
N ASN A 227 -6.14 -17.68 33.85
CA ASN A 227 -5.11 -18.72 33.90
C ASN A 227 -3.72 -18.13 34.15
N SER A 228 -3.36 -17.05 33.43
CA SER A 228 -2.08 -16.37 33.60
C SER A 228 -1.94 -15.78 35.00
N TRP A 229 -2.99 -15.14 35.52
CA TRP A 229 -2.96 -14.57 36.87
C TRP A 229 -2.84 -15.67 37.95
N VAL A 230 -3.60 -16.76 37.85
CA VAL A 230 -3.49 -17.89 38.79
C VAL A 230 -2.09 -18.49 38.80
N GLU A 231 -1.46 -18.65 37.63
CA GLU A 231 -0.07 -19.15 37.55
C GLU A 231 0.92 -18.20 38.22
N LEU A 232 0.77 -16.89 37.99
CA LEU A 232 1.61 -15.86 38.62
C LEU A 232 1.45 -15.82 40.14
N MET A 233 0.23 -15.99 40.65
CA MET A 233 -0.08 -15.94 42.08
C MET A 233 0.45 -17.16 42.86
N LYS A 234 0.87 -18.25 42.22
CA LYS A 234 1.47 -19.41 42.91
C LYS A 234 2.74 -19.04 43.70
N GLU A 235 3.45 -17.99 43.30
CA GLU A 235 4.69 -17.54 43.94
C GLU A 235 4.45 -16.60 45.14
N GLU A 236 3.21 -16.15 45.37
CA GLU A 236 2.86 -15.16 46.41
C GLU A 236 3.30 -15.60 47.81
N ARG A 237 2.98 -16.84 48.22
CA ARG A 237 3.34 -17.34 49.55
C ARG A 237 4.85 -17.31 49.78
N GLN A 238 5.62 -17.74 48.79
CA GLN A 238 7.08 -17.75 48.87
C GLN A 238 7.63 -16.32 48.92
N PHE A 239 7.04 -15.42 48.13
CA PHE A 239 7.38 -13.99 48.11
C PHE A 239 7.14 -13.36 49.49
N MET A 240 5.96 -13.51 50.07
CA MET A 240 5.61 -12.92 51.37
C MET A 240 6.49 -13.45 52.50
N GLN A 241 6.78 -14.76 52.52
CA GLN A 241 7.70 -15.35 53.49
C GLN A 241 9.14 -14.83 53.39
N ALA A 242 9.56 -14.28 52.24
CA ALA A 242 10.87 -13.67 52.06
C ALA A 242 10.93 -12.21 52.51
N ILE A 243 9.78 -11.52 52.48
CA ILE A 243 9.62 -10.17 53.00
C ILE A 243 9.59 -10.17 54.53
N GLU A 244 8.81 -11.06 55.15
CA GLU A 244 8.64 -11.13 56.60
C GLU A 244 9.91 -11.57 57.35
N ASP A 245 10.69 -12.48 56.75
CA ASP A 245 11.91 -13.01 57.38
C ASP A 245 13.12 -12.14 57.01
N HIS A 246 13.47 -11.22 57.91
CA HIS A 246 14.61 -10.32 57.74
C HIS A 246 15.97 -11.04 57.66
N SER A 247 16.04 -12.32 58.08
CA SER A 247 17.25 -13.14 57.98
C SER A 247 17.48 -13.74 56.58
N LYS A 248 16.45 -13.74 55.72
CA LYS A 248 16.55 -14.24 54.35
C LYS A 248 17.28 -13.28 53.42
N PRO A 249 17.81 -13.78 52.28
CA PRO A 249 18.45 -12.96 51.27
C PRO A 249 17.57 -11.81 50.79
N THR A 250 18.19 -10.70 50.41
CA THR A 250 17.53 -9.51 49.84
C THR A 250 17.14 -9.69 48.37
N GLU A 251 17.38 -10.86 47.79
CA GLU A 251 17.01 -11.23 46.42
C GLU A 251 16.29 -12.57 46.40
N ILE A 252 15.31 -12.68 45.50
CA ILE A 252 14.61 -13.93 45.20
C ILE A 252 14.50 -14.12 43.70
N SER A 253 14.38 -15.37 43.25
CA SER A 253 14.12 -15.69 41.83
C SER A 253 12.64 -16.01 41.65
N LEU A 254 11.95 -15.18 40.87
CA LEU A 254 10.56 -15.40 40.44
C LEU A 254 10.56 -15.92 39.00
N LYS A 255 9.69 -16.89 38.68
CA LYS A 255 9.67 -17.52 37.35
C LYS A 255 9.47 -16.51 36.22
N SER A 256 8.57 -15.55 36.41
CA SER A 256 8.20 -14.58 35.36
C SER A 256 9.02 -13.30 35.36
N PHE A 257 9.79 -13.04 36.44
CA PHE A 257 10.52 -11.78 36.61
C PHE A 257 12.03 -11.98 36.81
N GLY A 258 12.51 -13.23 36.88
CA GLY A 258 13.90 -13.54 37.13
C GLY A 258 14.32 -13.18 38.56
N LYS A 259 15.58 -12.80 38.74
CA LYS A 259 16.10 -12.37 40.04
C LYS A 259 15.64 -10.93 40.33
N VAL A 260 14.95 -10.74 41.44
CA VAL A 260 14.45 -9.44 41.89
C VAL A 260 14.96 -9.12 43.29
N GLU A 261 15.40 -7.88 43.47
CA GLU A 261 15.72 -7.33 44.80
C GLU A 261 14.41 -7.05 45.55
N ILE A 262 14.36 -7.44 46.82
CA ILE A 262 13.19 -7.29 47.70
C ILE A 262 13.54 -6.65 49.04
N GLY A 263 14.83 -6.36 49.30
CA GLY A 263 15.28 -5.81 50.58
C GLY A 263 14.60 -4.48 50.92
N HIS A 264 14.42 -3.61 49.91
CA HIS A 264 13.72 -2.34 50.06
C HIS A 264 12.24 -2.48 50.40
N LEU A 265 11.60 -3.57 49.98
CA LEU A 265 10.16 -3.82 50.18
C LEU A 265 9.81 -4.16 51.64
N ARG A 266 10.79 -4.54 52.46
CA ARG A 266 10.59 -4.80 53.90
C ARG A 266 10.14 -3.58 54.69
N SER A 267 10.31 -2.37 54.14
CA SER A 267 9.79 -1.14 54.75
C SER A 267 8.31 -0.88 54.44
N TYR A 268 7.69 -1.72 53.60
CA TYR A 268 6.36 -1.52 53.05
C TYR A 268 5.45 -2.74 53.26
N VAL A 269 5.64 -3.47 54.37
CA VAL A 269 4.92 -4.73 54.69
C VAL A 269 3.40 -4.57 54.59
N ASP A 270 2.87 -3.39 54.96
CA ASP A 270 1.43 -3.11 54.94
C ASP A 270 0.79 -3.08 53.54
N VAL A 271 1.59 -2.88 52.48
CA VAL A 271 1.10 -2.70 51.09
C VAL A 271 1.75 -3.62 50.08
N VAL A 272 2.82 -4.32 50.44
CA VAL A 272 3.62 -5.14 49.51
C VAL A 272 2.83 -6.31 48.90
N GLU A 273 1.92 -6.92 49.66
CA GLU A 273 1.04 -7.99 49.17
C GLU A 273 0.11 -7.46 48.06
N GLN A 274 -0.50 -6.30 48.29
CA GLN A 274 -1.35 -5.63 47.29
C GLN A 274 -0.55 -5.19 46.07
N ALA A 275 0.68 -4.70 46.26
CA ALA A 275 1.58 -4.33 45.18
C ALA A 275 1.93 -5.55 44.31
N PHE A 276 2.19 -6.70 44.95
CA PHE A 276 2.44 -7.96 44.26
C PHE A 276 1.22 -8.41 43.46
N ASP A 277 0.02 -8.44 44.05
CA ASP A 277 -1.21 -8.79 43.31
C ASP A 277 -1.47 -7.83 42.13
N MET A 278 -1.31 -6.51 42.34
CA MET A 278 -1.41 -5.53 41.24
C MET A 278 -0.47 -5.85 40.08
N ARG A 279 0.80 -6.14 40.40
CA ARG A 279 1.81 -6.50 39.40
C ARG A 279 1.41 -7.75 38.61
N MET A 280 0.89 -8.76 39.28
CA MET A 280 0.46 -10.00 38.62
C MET A 280 -0.74 -9.75 37.71
N ARG A 281 -1.74 -8.99 38.16
CA ARG A 281 -2.91 -8.61 37.36
C ARG A 281 -2.51 -7.80 36.13
N LEU A 282 -1.66 -6.78 36.29
CA LEU A 282 -1.16 -5.97 35.19
C LEU A 282 -0.39 -6.82 34.17
N THR A 283 0.47 -7.72 34.66
CA THR A 283 1.26 -8.61 33.80
C THR A 283 0.38 -9.57 33.01
N ALA A 284 -0.66 -10.15 33.64
CA ALA A 284 -1.62 -11.01 32.95
C ALA A 284 -2.47 -10.24 31.94
N TYR A 285 -2.97 -9.05 32.32
CA TYR A 285 -3.84 -8.23 31.48
C TYR A 285 -3.11 -7.62 30.28
N TRP A 286 -1.83 -7.27 30.44
CA TRP A 286 -1.00 -6.70 29.38
C TRP A 286 -1.00 -7.55 28.11
N LYS A 287 -0.92 -8.88 28.26
CA LYS A 287 -0.99 -9.81 27.12
C LYS A 287 -2.29 -9.65 26.32
N THR A 288 -3.41 -9.43 27.01
CA THR A 288 -4.70 -9.20 26.36
C THR A 288 -4.73 -7.86 25.62
N ILE A 289 -4.17 -6.80 26.21
CA ILE A 289 -4.08 -5.48 25.56
C ILE A 289 -3.27 -5.57 24.28
N VAL A 290 -2.05 -6.14 24.35
CA VAL A 290 -1.17 -6.28 23.19
C VAL A 290 -1.87 -7.03 22.07
N LEU A 291 -2.54 -8.15 22.39
CA LEU A 291 -3.30 -8.92 21.40
C LEU A 291 -4.41 -8.08 20.75
N ARG A 292 -5.22 -7.37 21.55
CA ARG A 292 -6.31 -6.53 21.03
C ARG A 292 -5.81 -5.39 20.15
N LEU A 293 -4.71 -4.74 20.52
CA LEU A 293 -4.10 -3.69 19.71
C LEU A 293 -3.55 -4.25 18.39
N VAL A 294 -2.92 -5.42 18.42
CA VAL A 294 -2.32 -6.05 17.23
C VAL A 294 -3.40 -6.50 16.26
N ASP A 295 -4.33 -7.33 16.73
CA ASP A 295 -5.39 -7.88 15.90
C ASP A 295 -6.37 -6.80 15.45
N GLY A 296 -6.70 -5.86 16.34
CA GLY A 296 -7.60 -4.75 16.05
C GLY A 296 -7.07 -3.85 14.93
N VAL A 297 -5.78 -3.47 14.98
CA VAL A 297 -5.15 -2.66 13.93
C VAL A 297 -5.10 -3.43 12.61
N ALA A 298 -4.70 -4.71 12.63
CA ALA A 298 -4.60 -5.54 11.43
C ALA A 298 -5.97 -5.73 10.75
N LEU A 299 -7.02 -6.05 11.52
CA LEU A 299 -8.38 -6.21 11.01
C LEU A 299 -8.93 -4.91 10.46
N HIS A 300 -8.70 -3.78 11.14
CA HIS A 300 -9.13 -2.47 10.66
C HIS A 300 -8.44 -2.09 9.35
N ILE A 301 -7.12 -2.24 9.25
CA ILE A 301 -6.38 -1.97 8.02
C ILE A 301 -6.95 -2.79 6.86
N LYS A 302 -7.16 -4.09 7.08
CA LYS A 302 -7.73 -4.98 6.05
C LYS A 302 -9.12 -4.53 5.60
N HIS A 303 -9.98 -4.15 6.53
CA HIS A 303 -11.31 -3.64 6.24
C HIS A 303 -11.25 -2.28 5.52
N ALA A 304 -10.42 -1.36 5.98
CA ALA A 304 -10.29 -0.03 5.41
C ALA A 304 -9.72 -0.06 3.98
N ILE A 305 -8.78 -0.96 3.69
CA ILE A 305 -8.30 -1.22 2.33
C ILE A 305 -9.44 -1.69 1.42
N LYS A 306 -10.29 -2.59 1.94
CA LYS A 306 -11.45 -3.07 1.20
C LYS A 306 -12.41 -1.92 0.87
N CYS A 307 -12.77 -1.10 1.86
CA CYS A 307 -13.61 0.08 1.65
C CYS A 307 -13.00 1.08 0.65
N LEU A 308 -11.68 1.32 0.73
CA LEU A 308 -10.98 2.16 -0.25
C LEU A 308 -11.25 1.66 -1.67
N VAL A 309 -10.98 0.38 -1.95
CA VAL A 309 -10.98 -0.17 -3.31
C VAL A 309 -12.39 -0.45 -3.84
N GLU A 310 -13.28 -0.95 -2.99
CA GLU A 310 -14.62 -1.38 -3.41
C GLU A 310 -15.65 -0.25 -3.38
N ASP A 311 -15.54 0.66 -2.40
CA ASP A 311 -16.61 1.62 -2.11
C ASP A 311 -16.25 3.07 -2.49
N GLU A 312 -15.00 3.51 -2.34
CA GLU A 312 -14.66 4.94 -2.47
C GLU A 312 -13.88 5.30 -3.73
N LEU A 313 -12.99 4.42 -4.21
CA LEU A 313 -12.04 4.73 -5.27
C LEU A 313 -12.71 5.15 -6.58
N GLU A 314 -13.72 4.39 -7.02
CA GLU A 314 -14.39 4.62 -8.30
C GLU A 314 -15.15 5.96 -8.29
N ASP A 315 -15.93 6.20 -7.24
CA ASP A 315 -16.73 7.42 -7.08
C ASP A 315 -15.84 8.66 -6.96
N GLU A 316 -14.80 8.63 -6.14
CA GLU A 316 -13.91 9.78 -5.93
C GLU A 316 -13.11 10.10 -7.22
N LEU A 317 -12.62 9.08 -7.92
CA LEU A 317 -11.94 9.27 -9.21
C LEU A 317 -12.88 9.84 -10.28
N ILE A 318 -14.09 9.30 -10.42
CA ILE A 318 -15.04 9.79 -11.44
C ILE A 318 -15.44 11.25 -11.13
N ASN A 319 -15.77 11.55 -9.88
CA ASN A 319 -16.24 12.89 -9.50
C ASN A 319 -15.19 13.97 -9.80
N GLU A 320 -13.93 13.76 -9.40
CA GLU A 320 -12.88 14.76 -9.59
C GLU A 320 -12.36 14.78 -11.05
N LEU A 321 -12.24 13.62 -11.71
CA LEU A 321 -11.70 13.56 -13.07
C LEU A 321 -12.70 14.02 -14.13
N VAL A 322 -14.01 13.93 -13.87
CA VAL A 322 -15.01 14.61 -14.71
C VAL A 322 -14.97 16.12 -14.42
N GLY A 323 -14.96 16.48 -13.14
CA GLY A 323 -14.90 17.86 -12.67
C GLY A 323 -16.16 18.68 -12.99
N PRO A 324 -16.24 19.93 -12.50
CA PRO A 324 -17.37 20.81 -12.75
C PRO A 324 -17.49 21.08 -14.25
N LYS A 325 -18.73 21.02 -14.77
CA LYS A 325 -19.05 21.23 -16.20
C LYS A 325 -18.29 20.31 -17.17
N MET A 326 -17.84 19.13 -16.74
CA MET A 326 -17.09 18.17 -17.57
C MET A 326 -15.72 18.69 -18.04
N ALA A 327 -15.14 19.70 -17.39
CA ALA A 327 -13.85 20.28 -17.78
C ALA A 327 -12.69 19.26 -17.79
N GLY A 328 -12.76 18.20 -16.98
CA GLY A 328 -11.80 17.11 -17.04
C GLY A 328 -11.94 16.25 -18.30
N ILE A 329 -13.18 16.02 -18.75
CA ILE A 329 -13.48 15.29 -19.99
C ILE A 329 -13.09 16.12 -21.21
N GLU A 330 -13.34 17.42 -21.20
CA GLU A 330 -12.91 18.32 -22.29
C GLU A 330 -11.39 18.26 -22.50
N ARG A 331 -10.60 18.24 -21.41
CA ARG A 331 -9.14 18.05 -21.48
C ARG A 331 -8.72 16.69 -22.03
N MET A 332 -9.56 15.65 -21.93
CA MET A 332 -9.27 14.34 -22.53
C MET A 332 -9.45 14.34 -24.05
N LEU A 333 -10.24 15.25 -24.60
CA LEU A 333 -10.40 15.43 -26.06
C LEU A 333 -9.15 16.05 -26.70
N GLU A 334 -8.34 16.75 -25.91
CA GLU A 334 -7.08 17.33 -26.37
C GLU A 334 -5.96 16.29 -26.34
N GLU A 335 -5.54 15.82 -27.52
CA GLU A 335 -4.35 14.97 -27.62
C GLU A 335 -3.09 15.74 -27.20
N SER A 336 -2.16 15.06 -26.52
CA SER A 336 -0.88 15.69 -26.21
C SER A 336 -0.17 16.11 -27.52
N PRO A 337 0.51 17.27 -27.57
CA PRO A 337 1.17 17.74 -28.80
C PRO A 337 2.14 16.71 -29.39
N ALA A 338 2.82 15.95 -28.54
CA ALA A 338 3.72 14.88 -28.95
C ALA A 338 2.97 13.70 -29.60
N THR A 339 1.85 13.27 -29.00
CA THR A 339 0.99 12.20 -29.55
C THR A 339 0.35 12.65 -30.87
N ALA A 340 -0.19 13.87 -30.92
CA ALA A 340 -0.81 14.43 -32.11
C ALA A 340 0.19 14.54 -33.27
N THR A 341 1.40 15.07 -33.02
CA THR A 341 2.47 15.17 -34.02
C THR A 341 2.90 13.80 -34.52
N LYS A 342 3.04 12.82 -33.61
CA LYS A 342 3.40 11.44 -33.96
C LYS A 342 2.30 10.79 -34.82
N ARG A 343 1.03 10.98 -34.47
CA ARG A 343 -0.14 10.45 -35.21
C ARG A 343 -0.21 11.05 -36.61
N ASP A 344 -0.07 12.37 -36.72
CA ASP A 344 -0.05 13.07 -38.01
C ASP A 344 1.10 12.58 -38.90
N ARG A 345 2.31 12.42 -38.35
CA ARG A 345 3.46 11.87 -39.07
C ARG A 345 3.21 10.44 -39.57
N LEU A 346 2.62 9.58 -38.73
CA LEU A 346 2.31 8.20 -39.10
C LEU A 346 1.21 8.14 -40.17
N ASN A 347 0.15 8.93 -40.04
CA ASN A 347 -0.91 9.04 -41.04
C ASN A 347 -0.37 9.50 -42.40
N LYS A 348 0.45 10.55 -42.42
CA LYS A 348 1.13 11.03 -43.65
C LYS A 348 2.04 9.95 -44.24
N SER A 349 2.81 9.25 -43.42
CA SER A 349 3.67 8.14 -43.86
C SER A 349 2.86 7.00 -44.48
N VAL A 350 1.76 6.58 -43.83
CA VAL A 350 0.87 5.52 -44.34
C VAL A 350 0.24 5.93 -45.66
N GLN A 351 -0.23 7.18 -45.79
CA GLN A 351 -0.80 7.70 -47.03
C GLN A 351 0.24 7.68 -48.17
N LEU A 352 1.44 8.19 -47.93
CA LEU A 352 2.53 8.21 -48.92
C LEU A 352 2.96 6.80 -49.32
N LEU A 353 3.04 5.87 -48.37
CA LEU A 353 3.40 4.47 -48.66
C LEU A 353 2.34 3.75 -49.49
N ARG A 354 1.04 4.02 -49.26
CA ARG A 354 -0.06 3.51 -50.11
C ARG A 354 0.05 4.05 -51.52
N GLN A 355 0.21 5.37 -51.68
CA GLN A 355 0.40 6.00 -52.99
C GLN A 355 1.65 5.47 -53.71
N SER A 356 2.74 5.26 -52.98
CA SER A 356 3.98 4.73 -53.54
C SER A 356 3.81 3.28 -54.00
N LYS A 357 3.04 2.47 -53.25
CA LYS A 357 2.67 1.11 -53.65
C LYS A 357 1.88 1.11 -54.95
N ASP A 358 0.89 1.98 -55.09
CA ASP A 358 0.06 2.10 -56.30
C ASP A 358 0.90 2.55 -57.52
N VAL A 359 1.80 3.51 -57.34
CA VAL A 359 2.72 3.96 -58.41
C VAL A 359 3.67 2.85 -58.84
N VAL A 360 4.25 2.11 -57.90
CA VAL A 360 5.16 1.00 -58.21
C VAL A 360 4.41 -0.14 -58.91
N ALA A 361 3.20 -0.46 -58.48
CA ALA A 361 2.35 -1.45 -59.16
C ALA A 361 2.08 -1.04 -60.62
N ASN A 362 1.68 0.20 -60.86
CA ASN A 362 1.47 0.73 -62.21
C ASN A 362 2.74 0.67 -63.10
N ILE A 363 3.93 0.90 -62.52
CA ILE A 363 5.20 0.79 -63.26
C ILE A 363 5.49 -0.68 -63.60
N MET A 364 5.28 -1.60 -62.65
CA MET A 364 5.45 -3.04 -62.87
C MET A 364 4.52 -3.55 -63.98
N ASP A 365 3.24 -3.16 -63.94
CA ASP A 365 2.26 -3.56 -64.96
C ASP A 365 2.64 -3.06 -66.36
N ARG A 366 3.19 -1.85 -66.47
CA ARG A 366 3.69 -1.32 -67.75
C ARG A 366 4.93 -2.04 -68.25
N ILE A 367 5.86 -2.40 -67.37
CA ILE A 367 7.06 -3.16 -67.74
C ILE A 367 6.69 -4.56 -68.23
N VAL A 368 5.69 -5.21 -67.61
CA VAL A 368 5.16 -6.50 -68.06
C VAL A 368 4.49 -6.34 -69.44
N ALA A 369 3.67 -5.30 -69.62
CA ALA A 369 2.97 -5.04 -70.88
C ALA A 369 3.90 -4.67 -72.06
N ASP A 370 5.03 -4.02 -71.81
CA ASP A 370 6.04 -3.68 -72.82
C ASP A 370 7.05 -4.82 -73.08
N GLY A 371 7.14 -5.82 -72.19
CA GLY A 371 7.99 -7.00 -72.36
C GLY A 371 7.39 -8.13 -73.23
N ASP A 372 6.07 -8.08 -73.48
CA ASP A 372 5.32 -9.03 -74.30
C ASP A 372 5.14 -8.56 -75.78
N LYS A 373 5.90 -7.54 -76.22
CA LYS A 373 5.90 -7.02 -77.60
C LYS A 373 7.18 -7.29 -78.37
#